data_AF-A0A0F7GZV1-F1
#
_entry.id   AF-A0A0F7GZV1-F1
#
_cell.length_a   1.000
_cell.length_b   1.000
_cell.length_c   1.000
_cell.angle_alpha   90.00
_cell.angle_beta   90.00
_cell.angle_gamma   90.00
#
_symmetry.space_group_name_H-M   'P 1'
#
loop_
_entity.id
_entity.type
_entity.pdbx_description
1 polymer ?
#
loop_
_entity_poly.entity_id
_entity_poly.type
_entity_poly.pdbx_seq_one_letter_code
_entity_poly.pdbx_strand_id
1 'polypeptide(L)'
;DDDEAIIQGGISLALSFESGDQDSWSPSTWSLHQVSGSPADSIQIEMISNDPERKIRLKHIVTLEEDFLSSELVVSNSSSTSLKLLGGVISHLTVSSPDAIYVLGLEGSSFFTREPILSEFVITPPDYGLKDQPGYGQVYGKMSLGALMSTLGSRKQSNADETESSNSSASEEEDIEGEEDDGYKQLTDEMCRIYTYAPRAFTVMDRGRRNSLSVGRSGFAELYMMSPGSNHEFYSKYAYICVGQSAMLKPIIVDPGDEWRGGMFIHNPNLE
;
A
#
# COMPACT_ATOMS: atom_id res chain seq x y z
N ASP A 1 22.75 8.99 -24.95
CA ASP A 1 22.27 9.00 -23.57
C ASP A 1 20.77 9.13 -23.63
N ASP A 2 20.11 8.00 -23.84
CA ASP A 2 18.65 7.92 -23.77
C ASP A 2 18.32 7.78 -22.28
N ASP A 3 18.08 8.92 -21.62
CA ASP A 3 17.54 8.92 -20.26
C ASP A 3 16.18 8.23 -20.30
N GLU A 4 16.16 6.96 -19.92
CA GLU A 4 14.96 6.14 -19.85
C GLU A 4 13.96 6.81 -18.88
N ALA A 5 12.72 6.97 -19.33
CA ALA A 5 11.71 7.68 -18.56
C ALA A 5 11.40 6.91 -17.27
N ILE A 6 11.68 7.52 -16.13
CA ILE A 6 11.36 6.94 -14.81
C ILE A 6 9.85 7.09 -14.58
N ILE A 7 9.15 5.96 -14.41
CA ILE A 7 7.72 5.93 -14.12
C ILE A 7 7.54 5.90 -12.60
N GLN A 8 6.87 6.91 -12.03
CA GLN A 8 6.57 6.97 -10.60
C GLN A 8 5.10 7.33 -10.36
N GLY A 9 4.47 6.67 -9.39
CA GLY A 9 3.07 6.86 -9.06
C GLY A 9 2.10 5.98 -9.86
N GLY A 10 0.83 6.39 -9.91
CA GLY A 10 -0.24 5.63 -10.54
C GLY A 10 -0.61 4.35 -9.77
N ILE A 11 -1.07 3.33 -10.49
CA ILE A 11 -1.31 1.98 -9.94
C ILE A 11 -0.12 1.10 -10.28
N SER A 12 0.63 0.70 -9.26
CA SER A 12 1.83 -0.12 -9.38
C SER A 12 1.53 -1.56 -8.98
N LEU A 13 2.12 -2.51 -9.72
CA LEU A 13 2.07 -3.94 -9.41
C LEU A 13 3.42 -4.37 -8.84
N ALA A 14 3.56 -4.33 -7.53
CA ALA A 14 4.75 -4.80 -6.85
C ALA A 14 4.54 -6.26 -6.47
N LEU A 15 4.69 -7.18 -7.43
CA LEU A 15 4.40 -8.61 -7.26
C LEU A 15 5.69 -9.43 -7.43
N SER A 16 5.83 -10.45 -6.59
CA SER A 16 6.83 -11.51 -6.76
C SER A 16 6.18 -12.88 -6.63
N PHE A 17 6.69 -13.82 -7.40
CA PHE A 17 6.20 -15.18 -7.50
C PHE A 17 7.34 -16.14 -7.18
N GLU A 18 7.13 -16.99 -6.19
CA GLU A 18 8.13 -17.96 -5.75
C GLU A 18 7.58 -19.38 -5.89
N SER A 19 8.38 -20.25 -6.50
CA SER A 19 8.10 -21.67 -6.65
C SER A 19 9.28 -22.44 -6.08
N GLY A 20 9.01 -23.55 -5.37
CA GLY A 20 10.01 -24.25 -4.53
C GLY A 20 11.32 -24.67 -5.22
N ASP A 21 11.36 -24.71 -6.54
CA ASP A 21 12.52 -25.15 -7.34
C ASP A 21 13.09 -24.05 -8.26
N GLN A 22 12.59 -22.80 -8.21
CA GLN A 22 12.94 -21.74 -9.16
C GLN A 22 13.26 -20.41 -8.47
N ASP A 23 14.08 -19.59 -9.15
CA ASP A 23 14.31 -18.20 -8.78
C ASP A 23 12.98 -17.43 -8.78
N SER A 24 12.85 -16.47 -7.87
CA SER A 24 11.67 -15.61 -7.79
C SER A 24 11.44 -14.88 -9.12
N TRP A 25 10.22 -14.94 -9.65
CA TRP A 25 9.83 -14.23 -10.86
C TRP A 25 8.98 -13.00 -10.51
N SER A 26 9.26 -11.88 -11.16
CA SER A 26 8.42 -10.68 -11.10
C SER A 26 8.02 -10.25 -12.52
N PRO A 27 6.76 -9.82 -12.73
CA PRO A 27 6.27 -9.44 -14.05
C PRO A 27 6.86 -8.09 -14.49
N SER A 28 7.82 -8.13 -15.41
CA SER A 28 8.48 -6.93 -15.94
C SER A 28 8.04 -6.56 -17.36
N THR A 29 7.51 -7.53 -18.11
CA THR A 29 7.09 -7.32 -19.50
C THR A 29 5.62 -7.69 -19.68
N TRP A 30 4.88 -6.80 -20.34
CA TRP A 30 3.44 -6.92 -20.52
C TRP A 30 3.09 -6.89 -22.00
N SER A 31 2.21 -7.80 -22.40
CA SER A 31 1.64 -7.83 -23.74
C SER A 31 0.17 -7.42 -23.65
N LEU A 32 -0.24 -6.46 -24.49
CA LEU A 32 -1.64 -6.10 -24.63
C LEU A 32 -2.40 -7.30 -25.24
N HIS A 33 -3.39 -7.80 -24.53
CA HIS A 33 -4.20 -8.95 -24.96
C HIS A 33 -5.49 -8.50 -25.65
N GLN A 34 -6.23 -7.59 -25.01
CA GLN A 34 -7.53 -7.13 -25.50
C GLN A 34 -7.83 -5.72 -25.01
N VAL A 35 -8.52 -4.94 -25.83
CA VAL A 35 -9.18 -3.70 -25.42
C VAL A 35 -10.64 -3.80 -25.85
N SER A 36 -11.57 -3.54 -24.94
CA SER A 36 -13.00 -3.62 -25.21
C SER A 36 -13.76 -2.48 -24.54
N GLY A 37 -14.98 -2.23 -25.02
CA GLY A 37 -15.88 -1.23 -24.46
C GLY A 37 -15.89 0.09 -25.25
N SER A 38 -16.41 1.13 -24.61
CA SER A 38 -16.64 2.45 -25.22
C SER A 38 -16.39 3.56 -24.19
N PRO A 39 -15.97 4.76 -24.60
CA PRO A 39 -15.83 5.90 -23.68
C PRO A 39 -17.15 6.37 -23.05
N ALA A 40 -18.30 5.97 -23.61
CA ALA A 40 -19.62 6.37 -23.09
C ALA A 40 -20.11 5.43 -21.97
N ASP A 41 -19.55 4.23 -21.86
CA ASP A 41 -19.94 3.24 -20.86
C ASP A 41 -18.74 2.88 -19.96
N SER A 42 -17.83 2.07 -20.49
CA SER A 42 -16.65 1.58 -19.79
C SER A 42 -15.59 1.17 -20.79
N ILE A 43 -14.32 1.39 -20.48
CA ILE A 43 -13.17 0.87 -21.24
C ILE A 43 -12.48 -0.19 -20.39
N GLN A 44 -12.28 -1.37 -20.96
CA GLN A 44 -11.56 -2.47 -20.33
C GLN A 44 -10.30 -2.80 -21.13
N ILE A 45 -9.18 -2.96 -20.43
CA ILE A 45 -7.87 -3.28 -20.99
C ILE A 45 -7.36 -4.54 -20.31
N GLU A 46 -7.07 -5.56 -21.10
CA GLU A 46 -6.45 -6.80 -20.62
C GLU A 46 -5.01 -6.87 -21.08
N MET A 47 -4.10 -7.09 -20.13
CA MET A 47 -2.68 -7.29 -20.37
C MET A 47 -2.23 -8.61 -19.76
N ILE A 48 -1.25 -9.26 -20.40
CA ILE A 48 -0.72 -10.54 -19.93
C ILE A 48 0.80 -10.45 -19.80
N SER A 49 1.31 -10.92 -18.66
CA SER A 49 2.70 -11.24 -18.42
C SER A 49 2.84 -12.76 -18.18
N ASN A 50 3.90 -13.36 -18.70
CA ASN A 50 4.22 -14.76 -18.44
C ASN A 50 5.65 -14.84 -17.91
N ASP A 51 5.92 -15.83 -17.08
CA ASP A 51 7.29 -16.16 -16.73
C ASP A 51 8.08 -16.67 -17.96
N PRO A 52 9.41 -16.69 -17.91
CA PRO A 52 10.24 -17.16 -19.01
C PRO A 52 9.91 -18.60 -19.48
N GLU A 53 9.46 -19.47 -18.58
CA GLU A 53 9.10 -20.86 -18.90
C GLU A 53 7.62 -21.02 -19.31
N ARG A 54 6.82 -19.95 -19.25
CA ARG A 54 5.37 -19.93 -19.52
C ARG A 54 4.55 -20.90 -18.64
N LYS A 55 5.03 -21.17 -17.43
CA LYS A 55 4.33 -21.94 -16.41
C LYS A 55 3.43 -21.07 -15.52
N ILE A 56 3.78 -19.81 -15.35
CA ILE A 56 3.02 -18.84 -14.57
C ILE A 56 2.48 -17.80 -15.54
N ARG A 57 1.17 -17.58 -15.51
CA ARG A 57 0.51 -16.53 -16.27
C ARG A 57 -0.12 -15.54 -15.32
N LEU A 58 0.23 -14.27 -15.48
CA LEU A 58 -0.43 -13.16 -14.82
C LEU A 58 -1.20 -12.35 -15.87
N LYS A 59 -2.52 -12.27 -15.71
CA LYS A 59 -3.37 -11.35 -16.46
C LYS A 59 -3.73 -10.17 -15.55
N HIS A 60 -3.57 -8.96 -16.06
CA HIS A 60 -4.00 -7.72 -15.43
C HIS A 60 -5.13 -7.12 -16.26
N ILE A 61 -6.27 -6.88 -15.61
CA ILE A 61 -7.48 -6.34 -16.21
C ILE A 61 -7.74 -5.00 -15.56
N VAL A 62 -7.69 -3.94 -16.35
CA VAL A 62 -8.01 -2.58 -15.91
C VAL A 62 -9.36 -2.20 -16.49
N THR A 63 -10.31 -1.82 -15.64
CA THR A 63 -11.60 -1.27 -16.08
C THR A 63 -11.71 0.17 -15.64
N LEU A 64 -12.03 1.05 -16.59
CA LEU A 64 -12.26 2.47 -16.39
C LEU A 64 -13.69 2.81 -16.79
N GLU A 65 -14.41 3.43 -15.86
CA GLU A 65 -15.73 4.01 -16.06
C GLU A 65 -15.67 5.50 -15.67
N GLU A 66 -16.80 6.22 -15.72
CA GLU A 66 -16.84 7.65 -15.43
C GLU A 66 -16.34 7.98 -14.01
N ASP A 67 -16.78 7.21 -13.02
CA ASP A 67 -16.50 7.41 -11.60
C ASP A 67 -15.79 6.23 -10.93
N PHE A 68 -15.41 5.22 -11.70
CA PHE A 68 -14.88 3.96 -11.19
C PHE A 68 -13.61 3.52 -11.93
N LEU A 69 -12.64 3.03 -11.18
CA LEU A 69 -11.40 2.42 -11.69
C LEU A 69 -11.14 1.12 -10.94
N SER A 70 -10.98 0.02 -11.66
CA SER A 70 -10.53 -1.25 -11.07
C SER A 70 -9.26 -1.78 -11.71
N SER A 71 -8.54 -2.56 -10.91
CA SER A 71 -7.31 -3.25 -11.27
C SER A 71 -7.43 -4.68 -10.72
N GLU A 72 -7.83 -5.61 -11.59
CA GLU A 72 -8.00 -7.03 -11.29
C GLU A 72 -6.81 -7.84 -11.81
N LEU A 73 -6.35 -8.79 -11.01
CA LEU A 73 -5.30 -9.74 -11.31
C LEU A 73 -5.89 -11.14 -11.37
N VAL A 74 -5.46 -11.89 -12.37
CA VAL A 74 -5.73 -13.32 -12.52
C VAL A 74 -4.41 -14.04 -12.66
N VAL A 75 -4.11 -14.92 -11.71
CA VAL A 75 -2.87 -15.70 -11.66
C VAL A 75 -3.20 -17.15 -11.96
N SER A 76 -2.64 -17.70 -13.03
CA SER A 76 -2.79 -19.11 -13.38
C SER A 76 -1.46 -19.85 -13.18
N ASN A 77 -1.49 -20.94 -12.43
CA ASN A 77 -0.32 -21.78 -12.18
C ASN A 77 -0.41 -23.07 -13.01
N SER A 78 0.38 -23.17 -14.09
CA SER A 78 0.51 -24.36 -14.93
C SER A 78 1.77 -25.18 -14.59
N SER A 79 2.47 -24.82 -13.52
CA SER A 79 3.61 -25.60 -13.01
C SER A 79 3.14 -26.84 -12.23
N SER A 80 4.09 -27.71 -11.89
CA SER A 80 3.84 -28.91 -11.09
C SER A 80 3.91 -28.68 -9.58
N THR A 81 4.22 -27.46 -9.14
CA THR A 81 4.43 -27.10 -7.73
C THR A 81 3.55 -25.92 -7.33
N SER A 82 3.20 -25.80 -6.04
CA SER A 82 2.41 -24.67 -5.56
C SER A 82 3.22 -23.38 -5.68
N LEU A 83 2.54 -22.33 -6.14
CA LEU A 83 3.12 -21.02 -6.37
C LEU A 83 2.77 -20.09 -5.19
N LYS A 84 3.77 -19.41 -4.64
CA LYS A 84 3.58 -18.36 -3.65
C LYS A 84 3.58 -17.01 -4.34
N LEU A 85 2.51 -16.25 -4.18
CA LEU A 85 2.40 -14.87 -4.60
C LEU A 85 2.61 -13.95 -3.39
N LEU A 86 3.56 -13.03 -3.53
CA LEU A 86 3.90 -11.99 -2.59
C LEU A 86 3.70 -10.61 -3.21
N GLY A 87 3.44 -9.61 -2.38
CA GLY A 87 3.32 -8.22 -2.80
C GLY A 87 1.88 -7.79 -3.09
N GLY A 88 1.62 -6.90 -4.04
CA GLY A 88 0.27 -6.35 -4.21
C GLY A 88 0.05 -5.34 -5.32
N VAL A 89 -1.15 -4.76 -5.30
CA VAL A 89 -1.61 -3.67 -6.18
C VAL A 89 -1.69 -2.40 -5.35
N ILE A 90 -0.89 -1.39 -5.68
CA ILE A 90 -0.74 -0.19 -4.87
C ILE A 90 -1.09 1.03 -5.71
N SER A 91 -2.05 1.81 -5.26
CA SER A 91 -2.42 3.09 -5.88
C SER A 91 -1.78 4.25 -5.15
N HIS A 92 -1.11 5.12 -5.89
CA HIS A 92 -0.66 6.43 -5.44
C HIS A 92 -1.79 7.43 -5.67
N LEU A 93 -2.55 7.73 -4.63
CA LEU A 93 -3.62 8.70 -4.69
C LEU A 93 -3.07 10.09 -4.46
N THR A 94 -3.23 10.98 -5.44
CA THR A 94 -2.86 12.39 -5.28
C THR A 94 -3.86 13.07 -4.34
N VAL A 95 -3.33 13.79 -3.36
CA VAL A 95 -4.13 14.47 -2.33
C VAL A 95 -3.78 15.96 -2.28
N SER A 96 -4.52 16.77 -1.51
CA SER A 96 -4.09 18.15 -1.21
C SER A 96 -2.84 18.15 -0.33
N SER A 97 -2.87 17.34 0.72
CA SER A 97 -1.85 17.22 1.75
C SER A 97 -2.24 16.11 2.72
N PRO A 98 -1.30 15.32 3.27
CA PRO A 98 -1.65 14.22 4.17
C PRO A 98 -2.39 14.62 5.46
N ASP A 99 -2.20 15.84 5.97
CA ASP A 99 -2.94 16.37 7.13
C ASP A 99 -4.44 16.62 6.86
N ALA A 100 -4.82 16.77 5.58
CA ALA A 100 -6.21 16.92 5.15
C ALA A 100 -6.89 15.58 4.85
N ILE A 101 -6.18 14.45 5.01
CA ILE A 101 -6.67 13.12 4.70
C ILE A 101 -7.16 12.38 5.94
N TYR A 102 -8.37 11.86 5.81
CA TYR A 102 -9.05 11.08 6.83
C TYR A 102 -9.55 9.77 6.20
N VAL A 103 -9.16 8.65 6.79
CA VAL A 103 -9.61 7.32 6.36
C VAL A 103 -10.66 6.82 7.34
N LEU A 104 -11.84 6.47 6.83
CA LEU A 104 -12.98 5.99 7.62
C LEU A 104 -13.17 4.49 7.43
N GLY A 105 -13.57 3.80 8.50
CA GLY A 105 -13.93 2.38 8.46
C GLY A 105 -12.79 1.41 8.79
N LEU A 106 -11.64 1.91 9.24
CA LEU A 106 -10.56 1.06 9.74
C LEU A 106 -10.69 0.69 11.22
N GLU A 107 -11.66 1.26 11.95
CA GLU A 107 -11.93 0.92 13.36
C GLU A 107 -12.04 -0.60 13.55
N GLY A 108 -11.29 -1.14 14.52
CA GLY A 108 -11.16 -2.57 14.80
C GLY A 108 -10.18 -3.33 13.91
N SER A 109 -9.54 -2.66 12.94
CA SER A 109 -8.53 -3.29 12.09
C SER A 109 -7.20 -3.35 12.83
N SER A 110 -6.63 -4.55 12.92
CA SER A 110 -5.27 -4.74 13.41
C SER A 110 -4.25 -4.28 12.37
N PHE A 111 -3.09 -3.79 12.80
CA PHE A 111 -2.03 -3.37 11.89
C PHE A 111 -0.63 -3.77 12.35
N PHE A 112 0.26 -3.83 11.37
CA PHE A 112 1.71 -3.96 11.52
C PHE A 112 2.38 -2.78 10.87
N THR A 113 3.32 -2.13 11.54
CA THR A 113 4.16 -1.10 10.94
C THR A 113 5.26 -1.78 10.13
N ARG A 114 5.50 -1.29 8.92
CA ARG A 114 6.55 -1.80 8.05
C ARG A 114 7.30 -0.65 7.41
N GLU A 115 8.45 -0.96 6.82
CA GLU A 115 9.09 -0.03 5.91
C GLU A 115 8.28 0.06 4.60
N PRO A 116 8.30 1.20 3.89
CA PRO A 116 7.69 1.32 2.59
C PRO A 116 8.24 0.27 1.61
N ILE A 117 7.36 -0.24 0.75
CA ILE A 117 7.78 -1.17 -0.30
C ILE A 117 8.79 -0.47 -1.22
N LEU A 118 9.99 -1.06 -1.32
CA LEU A 118 11.03 -0.57 -2.22
C LEU A 118 10.70 -1.04 -3.64
N SER A 119 10.22 -0.12 -4.46
CA SER A 119 9.95 -0.33 -5.89
C SER A 119 10.29 0.95 -6.65
N GLU A 120 10.77 0.82 -7.88
CA GLU A 120 11.08 1.97 -8.75
C GLU A 120 9.87 2.88 -9.00
N PHE A 121 8.65 2.34 -8.88
CA PHE A 121 7.40 3.07 -9.07
C PHE A 121 6.94 3.82 -7.81
N VAL A 122 7.47 3.46 -6.64
CA VAL A 122 7.08 4.07 -5.37
C VAL A 122 7.85 5.37 -5.18
N ILE A 123 7.10 6.44 -4.94
CA ILE A 123 7.69 7.70 -4.50
C ILE A 123 7.99 7.53 -3.01
N THR A 124 9.23 7.77 -2.60
CA THR A 124 9.61 7.86 -1.19
C THR A 124 10.35 9.18 -0.98
N PRO A 125 9.90 10.04 -0.04
CA PRO A 125 10.65 11.25 0.30
C PRO A 125 12.09 10.91 0.73
N PRO A 126 13.11 11.69 0.29
CA PRO A 126 14.51 11.48 0.67
C PRO A 126 14.76 11.48 2.19
N ASP A 127 13.87 12.13 2.92
CA ASP A 127 13.89 12.35 4.35
C ASP A 127 12.87 11.51 5.12
N TYR A 128 12.17 10.60 4.45
CA TYR A 128 11.23 9.69 5.09
C TYR A 128 11.93 8.87 6.19
N GLY A 129 11.36 8.86 7.39
CA GLY A 129 11.90 8.17 8.56
C GLY A 129 12.95 8.96 9.34
N LEU A 130 13.30 10.19 8.94
CA LEU A 130 14.22 11.05 9.69
C LEU A 130 13.48 11.74 10.87
N LYS A 131 13.83 11.37 12.10
CA LYS A 131 13.10 11.74 13.33
C LYS A 131 13.18 13.21 13.78
N ASP A 132 13.94 14.07 13.09
CA ASP A 132 14.31 15.42 13.59
C ASP A 132 13.78 16.60 12.76
N GLN A 133 12.73 16.43 11.95
CA GLN A 133 12.22 17.51 11.11
C GLN A 133 11.02 18.27 11.72
N PRO A 134 11.04 19.62 11.73
CA PRO A 134 9.87 20.41 12.05
C PRO A 134 8.85 20.33 10.91
N GLY A 135 7.74 19.63 11.14
CA GLY A 135 6.73 19.42 10.11
C GLY A 135 6.10 20.71 9.58
N TYR A 136 5.91 20.78 8.26
CA TYR A 136 5.33 21.94 7.55
C TYR A 136 3.93 22.30 8.09
N GLY A 137 3.14 21.32 8.51
CA GLY A 137 1.83 21.51 9.16
C GLY A 137 1.88 22.01 10.61
N GLN A 138 3.00 21.87 11.34
CA GLN A 138 3.12 22.32 12.73
C GLN A 138 3.24 23.85 12.87
N VAL A 139 3.49 24.57 11.77
CA VAL A 139 3.62 26.04 11.79
C VAL A 139 2.24 26.73 11.88
N TYR A 140 1.16 26.08 11.46
CA TYR A 140 -0.18 26.70 11.37
C TYR A 140 -1.30 26.05 12.18
N GLY A 141 -1.06 24.91 12.82
CA GLY A 141 -2.05 24.30 13.69
C GLY A 141 -1.42 23.33 14.66
N LYS A 142 -1.70 23.51 15.95
CA LYS A 142 -1.40 22.57 17.04
C LYS A 142 0.08 22.63 17.49
N MET A 143 0.34 23.42 18.54
CA MET A 143 1.44 23.10 19.46
C MET A 143 1.28 21.63 19.85
N SER A 144 2.30 20.80 19.60
CA SER A 144 2.27 19.42 20.04
C SER A 144 2.26 19.38 21.57
N LEU A 145 1.34 18.61 22.14
CA LEU A 145 1.25 18.33 23.58
C LEU A 145 2.55 17.67 24.09
N GLY A 146 3.37 17.11 23.19
CA GLY A 146 4.71 16.60 23.47
C GLY A 146 5.72 17.67 23.89
N ALA A 147 5.63 18.90 23.36
CA ALA A 147 6.48 20.01 23.79
C ALA A 147 6.13 20.51 25.22
N LEU A 148 4.93 20.24 25.70
CA LEU A 148 4.50 20.55 27.07
C LEU A 148 4.96 19.49 28.08
N MET A 149 5.20 18.25 27.67
CA MET A 149 5.66 17.18 28.58
C MET A 149 7.17 17.16 28.79
N SER A 150 7.96 17.68 27.84
CA SER A 150 9.42 17.77 27.98
C SER A 150 9.89 18.82 28.99
N THR A 151 9.03 19.77 29.37
CA THR A 151 9.37 20.83 30.35
C THR A 151 9.09 20.46 31.81
N LEU A 152 8.40 19.34 32.09
CA LEU A 152 8.03 18.94 33.47
C LEU A 152 8.83 17.75 34.03
N GLY A 153 9.71 17.14 33.24
CA GLY A 153 10.31 15.83 33.56
C GLY A 153 11.81 15.83 33.84
N SER A 154 12.37 16.85 34.51
CA SER A 154 13.79 16.88 34.86
C SER A 154 14.05 16.44 36.30
N ARG A 155 14.29 15.13 36.55
CA ARG A 155 14.98 14.68 37.79
C ARG A 155 15.57 13.26 37.73
N LYS A 156 16.91 13.17 37.60
CA LYS A 156 17.90 12.21 38.21
C LYS A 156 17.66 10.67 38.10
N GLN A 157 18.64 9.75 38.00
CA GLN A 157 20.10 9.72 37.83
C GLN A 157 20.54 8.23 37.62
N SER A 158 21.49 8.00 36.69
CA SER A 158 22.62 7.01 36.69
C SER A 158 22.43 5.49 36.93
N ASN A 159 22.99 4.70 35.98
CA ASN A 159 24.07 3.68 36.11
C ASN A 159 23.81 2.29 35.47
N ALA A 160 24.71 1.99 34.51
CA ALA A 160 25.56 0.80 34.34
C ALA A 160 24.99 -0.62 34.09
N ASP A 161 25.60 -1.19 33.04
CA ASP A 161 26.04 -2.58 32.79
C ASP A 161 25.10 -3.70 32.33
N GLU A 162 25.50 -4.19 31.14
CA GLU A 162 25.79 -5.57 30.72
C GLU A 162 24.70 -6.65 30.55
N THR A 163 24.97 -7.38 29.45
CA THR A 163 24.84 -8.82 29.18
C THR A 163 23.52 -9.47 28.72
N GLU A 164 23.65 -9.99 27.49
CA GLU A 164 23.34 -11.36 27.01
C GLU A 164 21.92 -11.77 26.58
N SER A 165 21.87 -12.05 25.27
CA SER A 165 21.23 -13.16 24.56
C SER A 165 20.06 -13.91 25.21
N SER A 166 18.99 -14.04 24.43
CA SER A 166 18.28 -15.33 24.37
C SER A 166 17.72 -15.57 22.98
N ASN A 167 18.18 -16.66 22.36
CA ASN A 167 17.48 -17.37 21.30
C ASN A 167 16.23 -18.01 21.89
N SER A 168 15.07 -17.83 21.25
CA SER A 168 13.94 -18.76 21.40
C SER A 168 13.26 -18.95 20.06
N SER A 169 13.35 -20.17 19.57
CA SER A 169 12.66 -20.70 18.40
C SER A 169 11.17 -20.92 18.66
N ALA A 170 10.37 -20.64 17.62
CA ALA A 170 9.05 -21.21 17.28
C ALA A 170 7.78 -20.63 17.95
N SER A 171 7.10 -19.72 17.24
CA SER A 171 5.72 -19.89 16.73
C SER A 171 5.33 -18.68 15.86
N GLU A 172 4.82 -18.95 14.65
CA GLU A 172 4.42 -17.97 13.61
C GLU A 172 3.11 -17.23 13.95
N GLU A 173 3.13 -16.43 15.00
CA GLU A 173 2.17 -15.34 15.19
C GLU A 173 3.03 -14.08 15.34
N GLU A 174 3.23 -13.36 14.23
CA GLU A 174 3.86 -12.04 14.31
C GLU A 174 2.98 -11.19 15.24
N ASP A 175 3.55 -10.76 16.37
CA ASP A 175 2.84 -9.96 17.36
C ASP A 175 2.23 -8.73 16.68
N ILE A 176 0.89 -8.67 16.65
CA ILE A 176 0.15 -7.51 16.15
C ILE A 176 0.66 -6.27 16.89
N GLU A 177 1.10 -5.25 16.15
CA GLU A 177 1.66 -4.04 16.77
C GLU A 177 0.59 -3.12 17.35
N GLY A 178 -0.61 -3.12 16.77
CA GLY A 178 -1.73 -2.33 17.26
C GLY A 178 -3.04 -2.58 16.52
N GLU A 179 -4.05 -1.83 16.94
CA GLU A 179 -5.41 -1.84 16.36
C GLU A 179 -5.88 -0.39 16.23
N GLU A 180 -6.63 -0.07 15.17
CA GLU A 180 -7.27 1.24 15.06
C GLU A 180 -8.49 1.30 15.98
N ASP A 181 -8.47 2.22 16.94
CA ASP A 181 -9.51 2.42 17.96
C ASP A 181 -10.43 3.61 17.64
N ASP A 182 -9.97 4.52 16.80
CA ASP A 182 -10.73 5.69 16.36
C ASP A 182 -11.60 5.38 15.14
N GLY A 183 -12.77 6.04 15.05
CA GLY A 183 -13.67 5.94 13.90
C GLY A 183 -13.09 6.52 12.58
N TYR A 184 -11.95 7.21 12.65
CA TYR A 184 -11.18 7.65 11.49
C TYR A 184 -9.68 7.65 11.79
N LYS A 185 -8.87 7.44 10.74
CA LYS A 185 -7.43 7.59 10.77
C LYS A 185 -7.00 8.84 9.99
N GLN A 186 -6.43 9.82 10.68
CA GLN A 186 -5.81 10.97 10.03
C GLN A 186 -4.37 10.63 9.59
N LEU A 187 -3.99 10.99 8.37
CA LEU A 187 -2.70 10.60 7.77
C LEU A 187 -1.60 11.68 7.88
N THR A 188 -1.66 12.51 8.93
CA THR A 188 -0.74 13.62 9.17
C THR A 188 0.71 13.21 9.33
N ASP A 189 0.95 12.09 10.03
CA ASP A 189 2.29 11.60 10.33
C ASP A 189 2.78 10.65 9.23
N GLU A 190 4.10 10.52 9.12
CA GLU A 190 4.71 9.45 8.32
C GLU A 190 4.29 8.10 8.89
N MET A 191 3.77 7.23 8.03
CA MET A 191 3.39 5.89 8.41
C MET A 191 3.42 4.96 7.22
N CYS A 192 3.76 3.70 7.47
CA CYS A 192 3.58 2.62 6.52
C CYS A 192 3.06 1.41 7.30
N ARG A 193 1.85 0.97 6.97
CA ARG A 193 1.11 -0.06 7.70
C ARG A 193 0.56 -1.12 6.76
N ILE A 194 0.56 -2.35 7.26
CA ILE A 194 -0.22 -3.45 6.71
C ILE A 194 -1.35 -3.73 7.69
N TYR A 195 -2.58 -3.51 7.26
CA TYR A 195 -3.76 -3.81 8.04
C TYR A 195 -4.23 -5.25 7.76
N THR A 196 -4.51 -5.97 8.83
CA THR A 196 -5.26 -7.22 8.83
C THR A 196 -6.67 -6.96 9.37
N TYR A 197 -7.62 -7.83 9.02
CA TYR A 197 -9.04 -7.67 9.38
C TYR A 197 -9.72 -6.37 8.90
N ALA A 198 -9.07 -5.59 8.04
CA ALA A 198 -9.66 -4.42 7.38
C ALA A 198 -10.97 -4.77 6.64
N PRO A 199 -11.92 -3.83 6.53
CA PRO A 199 -13.14 -4.06 5.76
C PRO A 199 -12.83 -4.31 4.27
N ARG A 200 -13.81 -4.85 3.54
CA ARG A 200 -13.68 -5.06 2.09
C ARG A 200 -13.68 -3.76 1.28
N ALA A 201 -14.24 -2.70 1.84
CA ALA A 201 -14.20 -1.36 1.30
C ALA A 201 -14.20 -0.35 2.45
N PHE A 202 -13.52 0.77 2.24
CA PHE A 202 -13.41 1.88 3.20
C PHE A 202 -13.33 3.19 2.44
N THR A 203 -13.44 4.32 3.15
CA THR A 203 -13.50 5.64 2.52
C THR A 203 -12.26 6.45 2.85
N VAL A 204 -11.65 7.05 1.84
CA VAL A 204 -10.61 8.07 1.97
C VAL A 204 -11.25 9.42 1.67
N MET A 205 -11.22 10.34 2.62
CA MET A 205 -11.68 11.71 2.44
C MET A 205 -10.50 12.66 2.33
N ASP A 206 -10.52 13.50 1.29
CA ASP A 206 -9.62 14.63 1.13
C ASP A 206 -10.40 15.92 1.36
N ARG A 207 -10.21 16.51 2.54
CA ARG A 207 -10.89 17.75 2.91
C ARG A 207 -10.37 18.97 2.13
N GLY A 208 -9.10 18.97 1.72
CA GLY A 208 -8.51 20.09 0.98
C GLY A 208 -9.05 20.15 -0.45
N ARG A 209 -9.28 18.99 -1.08
CA ARG A 209 -9.92 18.86 -2.39
C ARG A 209 -11.44 18.79 -2.35
N ARG A 210 -12.03 18.63 -1.16
CA ARG A 210 -13.47 18.36 -0.97
C ARG A 210 -13.93 17.15 -1.76
N ASN A 211 -13.12 16.10 -1.74
CA ASN A 211 -13.37 14.85 -2.44
C ASN A 211 -13.36 13.67 -1.48
N SER A 212 -14.04 12.59 -1.84
CA SER A 212 -14.03 11.33 -1.12
C SER A 212 -13.97 10.19 -2.12
N LEU A 213 -13.21 9.16 -1.79
CA LEU A 213 -13.02 7.98 -2.62
C LEU A 213 -13.34 6.75 -1.78
N SER A 214 -14.08 5.80 -2.33
CA SER A 214 -14.20 4.46 -1.77
C SER A 214 -13.11 3.59 -2.37
N VAL A 215 -12.30 2.97 -1.52
CA VAL A 215 -11.28 2.01 -1.93
C VAL A 215 -11.71 0.63 -1.46
N GLY A 216 -11.76 -0.33 -2.36
CA GLY A 216 -12.17 -1.69 -2.02
C GLY A 216 -11.29 -2.77 -2.62
N ARG A 217 -11.54 -4.00 -2.17
CA ARG A 217 -10.67 -5.14 -2.41
C ARG A 217 -11.43 -6.41 -2.74
N SER A 218 -10.75 -7.26 -3.51
CA SER A 218 -11.15 -8.64 -3.78
C SER A 218 -9.92 -9.56 -3.72
N GLY A 219 -10.08 -10.78 -3.24
CA GLY A 219 -9.03 -11.82 -3.22
C GLY A 219 -7.88 -11.62 -2.21
N PHE A 220 -7.59 -10.39 -1.77
CA PHE A 220 -6.54 -10.08 -0.79
C PHE A 220 -7.07 -9.99 0.63
N ALA A 221 -6.29 -10.48 1.60
CA ALA A 221 -6.61 -10.43 3.02
C ALA A 221 -6.04 -9.20 3.74
N GLU A 222 -5.00 -8.58 3.17
CA GLU A 222 -4.29 -7.45 3.77
C GLU A 222 -4.51 -6.16 2.98
N LEU A 223 -4.43 -5.04 3.68
CA LEU A 223 -4.50 -3.68 3.12
C LEU A 223 -3.19 -2.97 3.43
N TYR A 224 -2.49 -2.52 2.40
CA TYR A 224 -1.31 -1.67 2.53
C TYR A 224 -1.71 -0.20 2.53
N MET A 225 -1.14 0.58 3.44
CA MET A 225 -1.28 2.03 3.47
C MET A 225 0.01 2.71 3.85
N MET A 226 0.41 3.72 3.09
CA MET A 226 1.55 4.56 3.42
C MET A 226 1.20 6.03 3.24
N SER A 227 1.64 6.85 4.20
CA SER A 227 1.60 8.30 4.14
C SER A 227 3.04 8.83 4.23
N PRO A 228 3.47 9.70 3.31
CA PRO A 228 4.75 10.42 3.43
C PRO A 228 4.72 11.50 4.51
N GLY A 229 3.59 11.70 5.20
CA GLY A 229 3.42 12.71 6.22
C GLY A 229 3.30 14.14 5.69
N SER A 230 2.93 15.04 6.60
CA SER A 230 2.63 16.45 6.31
C SER A 230 3.85 17.39 6.41
N ASN A 231 5.06 16.82 6.37
CA ASN A 231 6.32 17.56 6.44
C ASN A 231 6.68 18.25 5.11
N HIS A 232 5.92 17.97 4.05
CA HIS A 232 6.13 18.51 2.72
C HIS A 232 5.11 19.59 2.35
N GLU A 233 5.49 20.45 1.40
CA GLU A 233 4.60 21.48 0.86
C GLU A 233 3.30 20.87 0.29
N PHE A 234 2.19 21.55 0.50
CA PHE A 234 0.89 21.16 -0.04
C PHE A 234 0.92 21.12 -1.57
N TYR A 235 0.20 20.16 -2.17
CA TYR A 235 0.17 19.95 -3.62
C TYR A 235 1.54 19.71 -4.28
N SER A 236 2.58 19.41 -3.51
CA SER A 236 3.89 19.02 -4.04
C SER A 236 3.89 17.59 -4.58
N LYS A 237 5.02 17.13 -5.12
CA LYS A 237 5.21 15.73 -5.51
C LYS A 237 5.06 14.73 -4.35
N TYR A 238 5.10 15.19 -3.11
CA TYR A 238 4.88 14.36 -1.91
C TYR A 238 3.46 14.49 -1.34
N ALA A 239 2.57 15.22 -2.02
CA ALA A 239 1.14 15.27 -1.69
C ALA A 239 0.41 14.05 -2.30
N TYR A 240 0.76 12.87 -1.81
CA TYR A 240 0.08 11.62 -2.14
C TYR A 240 -0.05 10.75 -0.89
N ILE A 241 -0.89 9.73 -0.99
CA ILE A 241 -0.84 8.57 -0.11
C ILE A 241 -0.74 7.32 -0.98
N CYS A 242 -0.15 6.26 -0.47
CA CYS A 242 -0.25 4.94 -1.09
C CYS A 242 -1.33 4.14 -0.38
N VAL A 243 -2.21 3.52 -1.16
CA VAL A 243 -3.24 2.63 -0.66
C VAL A 243 -3.42 1.47 -1.63
N GLY A 244 -3.44 0.25 -1.10
CA GLY A 244 -3.37 -0.91 -1.96
C GLY A 244 -3.72 -2.20 -1.26
N GLN A 245 -3.91 -3.25 -2.04
CA GLN A 245 -4.15 -4.59 -1.51
C GLN A 245 -2.84 -5.36 -1.54
N SER A 246 -2.54 -6.09 -0.47
CA SER A 246 -1.25 -6.77 -0.32
C SER A 246 -1.38 -8.22 0.16
N ALA A 247 -0.30 -8.97 -0.06
CA ALA A 247 -0.01 -10.29 0.45
C ALA A 247 1.47 -10.30 0.86
N MET A 248 1.81 -9.52 1.89
CA MET A 248 3.17 -9.34 2.39
C MET A 248 3.40 -10.05 3.72
N LEU A 249 2.38 -10.17 4.58
CA LEU A 249 2.48 -10.94 5.83
C LEU A 249 2.19 -12.42 5.56
N LYS A 250 1.18 -12.68 4.72
CA LYS A 250 0.75 -14.02 4.32
C LYS A 250 0.73 -14.13 2.80
N PRO A 251 1.68 -14.89 2.22
CA PRO A 251 1.67 -15.17 0.79
C PRO A 251 0.37 -15.85 0.35
N ILE A 252 -0.08 -15.53 -0.86
CA ILE A 252 -1.18 -16.24 -1.50
C ILE A 252 -0.61 -17.51 -2.13
N ILE A 253 -1.24 -18.65 -1.85
CA ILE A 253 -0.85 -19.95 -2.42
C ILE A 253 -1.77 -20.29 -3.59
N VAL A 254 -1.18 -20.54 -4.76
CA VAL A 254 -1.89 -21.00 -5.97
C VAL A 254 -1.38 -22.38 -6.34
N ASP A 255 -2.21 -23.41 -6.13
CA ASP A 255 -1.81 -24.80 -6.35
C ASP A 255 -1.67 -25.16 -7.84
N PRO A 256 -0.97 -26.28 -8.16
CA PRO A 256 -0.81 -26.74 -9.54
C PRO A 256 -2.14 -26.90 -10.28
N GLY A 257 -2.29 -26.20 -11.41
CA GLY A 257 -3.49 -26.21 -12.24
C GLY A 257 -4.58 -25.22 -11.82
N ASP A 258 -4.40 -24.53 -10.68
CA ASP A 258 -5.40 -23.59 -10.17
C ASP A 258 -5.21 -22.17 -10.71
N GLU A 259 -6.28 -21.38 -10.56
CA GLU A 259 -6.33 -19.96 -10.83
C GLU A 259 -6.73 -19.19 -9.57
N TRP A 260 -6.00 -18.12 -9.26
CA TRP A 260 -6.36 -17.17 -8.22
C TRP A 260 -6.77 -15.83 -8.84
N ARG A 261 -7.73 -15.16 -8.20
CA ARG A 261 -8.23 -13.84 -8.59
C ARG A 261 -8.27 -12.89 -7.41
N GLY A 262 -7.84 -11.65 -7.64
CA GLY A 262 -7.94 -10.58 -6.67
C GLY A 262 -7.61 -9.24 -7.29
N GLY A 263 -7.76 -8.16 -6.53
CA GLY A 263 -7.53 -6.83 -7.06
C GLY A 263 -8.06 -5.73 -6.16
N MET A 264 -8.06 -4.52 -6.71
CA MET A 264 -8.58 -3.34 -6.06
C MET A 264 -9.56 -2.58 -6.96
N PHE A 265 -10.41 -1.78 -6.34
CA PHE A 265 -11.16 -0.74 -7.04
C PHE A 265 -11.15 0.57 -6.27
N ILE A 266 -11.32 1.65 -7.00
CA ILE A 266 -11.47 3.02 -6.52
C ILE A 266 -12.74 3.56 -7.15
N HIS A 267 -13.63 4.09 -6.32
CA HIS A 267 -14.89 4.69 -6.74
C HIS A 267 -14.98 6.11 -6.20
N ASN A 268 -15.31 7.08 -7.05
CA ASN A 268 -15.50 8.47 -6.69
C ASN A 268 -16.99 8.86 -6.75
N PRO A 269 -17.73 8.82 -5.65
CA PRO A 269 -19.17 9.13 -5.65
C PRO A 269 -19.53 10.60 -5.90
N ASN A 270 -18.55 11.51 -6.06
CA ASN A 270 -18.80 12.96 -6.16
C ASN A 270 -18.94 13.49 -7.59
N LEU A 271 -19.15 12.62 -8.58
CA LEU A 271 -19.30 13.02 -9.99
C LEU A 271 -20.73 13.38 -10.41
N GLU A 272 -21.67 13.45 -9.45
CA GLU A 272 -23.04 13.95 -9.65
C GLU A 272 -23.29 15.35 -9.06
#